data_AF-A0A972ZSY6-F1
#
_entry.id   AF-A0A972ZSY6-F1
#
_cell.length_a   1.000
_cell.length_b   1.000
_cell.length_c   1.000
_cell.angle_alpha   90.00
_cell.angle_beta   90.00
_cell.angle_gamma   90.00
#
_symmetry.space_group_name_H-M   'P 1'
#
loop_
_entity.id
_entity.type
_entity.pdbx_description
1 polymer ?
#
loop_
_entity_poly.entity_id
_entity_poly.type
_entity_poly.pdbx_seq_one_letter_code
_entity_poly.pdbx_strand_id
1 'polypeptide(L)' 'MCIPIGTDAYPLLSFQNGTNTLHANAPSVNPDWELYRFLEAVSSTGFVLAIPDYIGFGSTEEKFHPYLDKESTIQCV' A
#
# COMPACT_ATOMS: atom_id res chain seq x y z
N MET A 1 -5.76 -2.96 -0.05
CA MET A 1 -5.68 -3.92 1.07
C MET A 1 -5.90 -5.31 0.50
N CYS A 2 -5.14 -6.30 0.94
CA CYS A 2 -5.32 -7.70 0.59
C CYS A 2 -5.67 -8.48 1.86
N ILE A 3 -6.67 -9.35 1.79
CA ILE A 3 -7.20 -10.08 2.95
C ILE A 3 -7.25 -11.58 2.57
N PRO A 4 -6.65 -12.47 3.37
CA PRO A 4 -6.75 -13.90 3.13
C PRO A 4 -8.21 -14.36 3.32
N ILE A 5 -8.62 -15.36 2.54
CA ILE A 5 -9.94 -15.96 2.69
C ILE A 5 -9.90 -16.89 3.92
N GLY A 6 -10.65 -16.54 4.95
CA GLY A 6 -10.76 -17.30 6.19
C GLY A 6 -11.39 -16.46 7.31
N THR A 7 -11.55 -17.05 8.48
CA THR A 7 -12.17 -16.40 9.65
C THR A 7 -11.25 -16.35 10.87
N ASP A 8 -10.01 -16.80 10.72
CA ASP A 8 -9.03 -16.77 11.79
C ASP A 8 -8.50 -15.35 12.05
N ALA A 9 -7.81 -15.19 13.17
CA ALA A 9 -7.06 -13.97 13.45
C ALA A 9 -5.73 -13.99 12.68
N TYR A 10 -5.54 -13.03 11.76
CA TYR A 10 -4.32 -12.89 10.98
C TYR A 10 -3.51 -11.66 11.43
N PRO A 11 -2.16 -11.74 11.48
CA PRO A 11 -1.32 -10.57 11.68
C PRO A 11 -1.48 -9.56 10.53
N LEU A 12 -1.35 -8.28 10.86
CA LEU A 12 -1.32 -7.18 9.89
C LEU A 12 0.12 -6.90 9.46
N LEU A 13 0.36 -6.92 8.15
CA LEU A 13 1.60 -6.47 7.52
C LEU A 13 1.34 -5.17 6.77
N SER A 14 2.03 -4.10 7.17
CA SER A 14 2.00 -2.82 6.44
C SER A 14 3.18 -2.77 5.48
N PHE A 15 2.91 -2.86 4.18
CA PHE A 15 3.93 -2.79 3.14
C PHE A 15 4.12 -1.35 2.69
N GLN A 16 5.36 -0.88 2.69
CA GLN A 16 5.73 0.47 2.26
C GLN A 16 6.37 0.40 0.87
N ASN A 17 5.74 1.05 -0.11
CA ASN A 17 6.24 1.08 -1.49
C ASN A 17 7.58 1.80 -1.60
N GLY A 18 8.34 1.45 -2.64
CA GLY A 18 9.51 2.21 -3.04
C GLY A 18 9.15 3.57 -3.66
N THR A 19 10.14 4.19 -4.30
CA THR A 19 9.96 5.47 -5.01
C THR A 19 8.89 5.36 -6.10
N ASN A 20 7.87 6.22 -6.02
CA ASN A 20 6.88 6.41 -7.07
C ASN A 20 6.84 7.89 -7.48
N THR A 21 6.77 8.15 -8.78
CA THR A 21 6.64 9.51 -9.36
C THR A 21 5.38 9.66 -10.20
N LEU A 22 4.60 8.58 -10.36
CA LEU A 22 3.42 8.53 -11.21
C LEU A 22 2.20 8.13 -10.39
N HIS A 23 1.18 8.98 -10.38
CA HIS A 23 -0.09 8.65 -9.73
C HIS A 23 -0.71 7.36 -10.27
N ALA A 24 -0.58 7.10 -11.58
CA ALA A 24 -1.05 5.87 -12.21
C ALA A 24 -0.41 4.58 -11.67
N ASN A 25 0.68 4.66 -10.90
CA ASN A 25 1.32 3.50 -10.27
C ASN A 25 0.94 3.33 -8.79
N ALA A 26 0.07 4.20 -8.25
CA ALA A 26 -0.38 4.09 -6.86
C ALA A 26 -1.18 2.78 -6.64
N PRO A 27 -1.01 2.10 -5.50
CA PRO A 27 -1.71 0.87 -5.14
C PRO A 27 -3.22 0.88 -5.37
N SER A 28 -3.90 1.96 -4.99
CA SER A 28 -5.36 2.09 -5.16
C SER A 28 -5.78 2.36 -6.59
N VAL A 29 -4.86 2.86 -7.43
CA VAL A 29 -5.12 3.27 -8.81
C VAL A 29 -4.83 2.15 -9.80
N ASN A 30 -3.76 1.39 -9.57
CA ASN A 30 -3.34 0.27 -10.41
C ASN A 30 -3.08 -1.00 -9.58
N PRO A 31 -4.12 -1.61 -8.99
CA PRO A 31 -3.98 -2.82 -8.16
C PRO A 31 -3.54 -4.06 -8.94
N ASP A 32 -3.55 -3.99 -10.28
CA ASP A 32 -3.13 -5.08 -11.16
C ASP A 32 -1.64 -5.05 -11.50
N TRP A 33 -0.90 -4.04 -11.02
CA TRP A 33 0.55 -4.01 -11.18
C TRP A 33 1.19 -5.25 -10.52
N GLU A 34 2.21 -5.81 -11.18
CA GLU A 34 2.86 -7.07 -10.81
C GLU A 34 3.25 -7.13 -9.33
N LEU A 35 3.78 -6.02 -8.78
CA LEU A 35 4.13 -5.92 -7.37
C LEU A 35 2.92 -6.16 -6.45
N TYR A 36 1.78 -5.54 -6.73
CA TYR A 36 0.60 -5.66 -5.86
C TYR A 36 -0.08 -7.03 -6.01
N ARG A 37 -0.01 -7.65 -7.19
CA ARG A 37 -0.43 -9.05 -7.39
C ARG A 37 0.45 -10.03 -6.64
N PHE A 38 1.75 -9.78 -6.60
CA PHE A 38 2.66 -10.56 -5.75
C PHE A 38 2.33 -10.39 -4.26
N LEU A 39 2.06 -9.16 -3.79
CA LEU A 39 1.65 -8.89 -2.41
C LEU A 39 0.29 -9.53 -2.06
N GLU A 40 -0.65 -9.56 -3.01
CA GLU A 40 -1.90 -10.31 -2.86
C GLU A 40 -1.63 -11.81 -2.64
N ALA A 41 -0.71 -12.40 -3.40
CA ALA A 41 -0.29 -13.79 -3.19
C ALA A 41 0.37 -13.98 -1.81
N VAL A 42 1.16 -13.02 -1.32
CA VAL A 42 1.71 -13.05 0.06
C VAL A 42 0.58 -13.05 1.10
N SER A 43 -0.54 -12.36 0.86
CA SER A 43 -1.70 -12.37 1.76
C SER A 43 -2.20 -13.78 2.02
N SER A 44 -2.20 -14.64 1.00
CA SER A 44 -2.61 -16.05 1.12
C SER A 44 -1.76 -16.89 2.08
N THR A 45 -0.58 -16.40 2.49
CA THR A 45 0.28 -17.05 3.48
C THR A 45 -0.13 -16.78 4.93
N GLY A 46 -1.22 -16.04 5.15
CA GLY A 46 -1.79 -15.79 6.48
C GLY A 46 -1.55 -14.38 7.01
N PHE A 47 -1.42 -13.38 6.14
CA PHE A 47 -1.28 -11.97 6.53
C PHE A 47 -2.38 -11.12 5.91
N VAL A 48 -2.94 -10.19 6.69
CA VAL A 48 -3.67 -9.05 6.12
C VAL A 48 -2.63 -8.03 5.66
N LEU A 49 -2.67 -7.60 4.41
CA LEU A 49 -1.74 -6.59 3.88
C LEU A 49 -2.40 -5.23 3.72
N ALA A 50 -1.83 -4.23 4.37
CA ALA A 50 -2.11 -2.82 4.12
C ALA A 50 -1.01 -2.24 3.22
N ILE A 51 -1.42 -1.57 2.14
CA ILE A 51 -0.54 -1.00 1.12
C ILE A 51 -1.03 0.45 0.91
N PRO A 52 -0.40 1.46 1.55
CA PRO A 52 -0.80 2.86 1.42
C PRO A 52 -0.30 3.46 0.10
N ASP A 53 -1.03 4.45 -0.43
CA ASP A 53 -0.64 5.16 -1.65
C ASP A 53 0.47 6.19 -1.43
N TYR A 54 0.67 6.63 -0.18
CA TYR A 54 1.34 7.88 0.22
C TYR A 54 0.55 9.15 -0.11
N ILE A 55 0.81 10.21 0.65
CA ILE A 55 0.25 11.55 0.41
C ILE A 55 0.70 12.01 -0.99
N GLY A 56 -0.19 12.65 -1.74
CA GLY A 56 0.06 13.07 -3.12
C GLY A 56 -0.27 12.00 -4.17
N PHE A 57 -0.80 10.85 -3.73
CA PHE A 57 -1.28 9.79 -4.60
C PHE A 57 -2.66 9.31 -4.15
N GLY A 58 -3.32 8.49 -4.98
CA GLY A 58 -4.66 7.97 -4.74
C GLY A 58 -5.66 9.10 -4.46
N SER A 59 -6.38 9.00 -3.35
CA SER A 59 -7.38 10.00 -2.95
C SER A 59 -6.83 11.36 -2.55
N THR A 60 -5.50 11.54 -2.53
CA THR A 60 -4.84 12.80 -2.16
C THR A 60 -3.94 13.35 -3.29
N GLU A 61 -4.24 13.01 -4.54
CA GLU A 61 -3.44 13.38 -5.71
C GLU A 61 -3.25 14.89 -5.91
N GLU A 62 -4.15 15.70 -5.36
CA GLU A 62 -4.08 17.16 -5.40
C GLU A 62 -3.02 17.74 -4.45
N LYS A 63 -2.45 16.92 -3.55
CA LYS A 63 -1.43 17.33 -2.58
C LYS A 63 -0.03 17.03 -3.13
N PHE A 64 0.95 17.78 -2.63
CA PHE A 64 2.35 17.47 -2.91
C PHE A 64 2.75 16.16 -2.24
N HIS A 65 3.44 15.27 -2.97
CA HIS A 65 4.02 14.05 -2.39
C HIS A 65 5.33 14.38 -1.63
N PRO A 66 5.35 14.26 -0.29
CA PRO A 66 6.52 14.58 0.52
C PRO A 66 7.54 13.44 0.45
N TYR A 67 8.30 13.40 -0.65
CA TYR A 67 9.22 12.30 -0.95
C TYR A 67 10.35 12.18 0.06
N LEU A 68 10.51 10.99 0.64
CA LEU A 68 11.47 10.66 1.71
C LEU A 68 11.36 11.56 2.96
N ASP A 69 10.19 12.15 3.17
CA ASP A 69 9.87 12.81 4.42
C ASP A 69 9.47 11.78 5.48
N LYS A 70 10.23 11.76 6.58
CA LYS A 70 10.08 10.77 7.65
C LYS A 70 8.70 10.86 8.31
N GLU A 71 8.25 12.06 8.64
CA GLU A 71 7.02 12.27 9.42
C GLU A 71 5.81 11.84 8.60
N SER A 72 5.72 12.31 7.36
CA SER A 72 4.63 11.98 6.44
C SER A 72 4.57 10.51 6.04
N THR A 73 5.69 9.77 6.11
CA THR A 73 5.76 8.34 5.73
C THR A 73 5.49 7.40 6.89
N ILE A 74 5.99 7.72 8.10
CA ILE A 74 6.00 6.79 9.24
C ILE A 74 4.81 7.00 10.17
N GLN A 75 4.31 8.24 10.27
CA GLN A 75 3.32 8.55 11.29
C GLN A 75 1.96 7.97 10.91
N CYS A 76 1.56 6.88 11.57
CA CYS A 76 0.17 6.48 11.65
C CYS A 76 -0.55 7.43 12.62
N VAL A 77 -1.20 8.46 12.11
CA VAL A 77 -2.11 9.34 12.88
C VAL A 77 -3.54 8.82 12.79
#